data_AF-A0A2V6HJM6-F1
#
_entry.id   AF-A0A2V6HJM6-F1
#
_cell.length_a   1.000
_cell.length_b   1.000
_cell.length_c   1.000
_cell.angle_alpha   90.00
_cell.angle_beta   90.00
_cell.angle_gamma   90.00
#
_symmetry.space_group_name_H-M   'P 1'
#
loop_
_entity.id
_entity.type
_entity.pdbx_description
1 polymer ?
#
loop_
_entity_poly.entity_id
_entity_poly.type
_entity_poly.pdbx_seq_one_letter_code
_entity_poly.pdbx_strand_id
1 'polypeptide(L)' 'MVAQVQRRLAELGYYDGMIDGIIGPQTCAAISAYESTHNLVVDGTLNAQLLRRMGLA' A
#
# COMPACT_ATOMS: atom_id res chain seq x y z
N MET A 1 -4.10 7.96 7.31
CA MET A 1 -2.73 7.68 6.85
C MET A 1 -2.54 6.21 6.50
N VAL A 2 -2.30 5.28 7.42
CA VAL A 2 -2.11 3.85 7.05
C VAL A 2 -3.41 3.17 6.62
N ALA A 3 -4.51 3.37 7.37
CA ALA A 3 -5.81 2.78 7.04
C ALA A 3 -6.35 3.24 5.66
N GLN A 4 -5.96 4.43 5.20
CA GLN A 4 -6.33 4.91 3.86
C GLN A 4 -5.54 4.18 2.77
N VAL A 5 -4.25 3.92 3.00
CA VAL A 5 -3.43 3.10 2.09
C VAL A 5 -3.96 1.67 2.04
N GLN A 6 -4.28 1.06 3.19
CA GLN A 6 -4.90 -0.27 3.24
C GLN A 6 -6.23 -0.31 2.49
N ARG A 7 -7.12 0.68 2.68
CA ARG A 7 -8.35 0.79 1.87
C ARG A 7 -8.06 0.86 0.40
N ARG A 8 -7.11 1.71 -0.01
CA ARG A 8 -6.80 1.89 -1.41
C ARG A 8 -6.21 0.63 -2.04
N LEU A 9 -5.31 -0.04 -1.33
CA LEU A 9 -4.77 -1.33 -1.74
C LEU A 9 -5.87 -2.39 -1.84
N ALA A 10 -6.85 -2.40 -0.93
CA ALA A 10 -7.99 -3.32 -0.97
C ALA A 10 -8.92 -3.04 -2.15
N GLU A 11 -9.26 -1.77 -2.40
CA GLU A 11 -10.03 -1.34 -3.57
C GLU A 11 -9.36 -1.74 -4.91
N LEU A 12 -8.03 -1.75 -4.92
CA LEU A 12 -7.22 -2.15 -6.07
C LEU A 12 -6.95 -3.66 -6.13
N GLY A 13 -7.41 -4.44 -5.15
CA GLY A 13 -7.25 -5.90 -5.09
C GLY A 13 -5.88 -6.40 -4.59
N TYR A 14 -5.04 -5.53 -4.03
CA TYR A 14 -3.72 -5.89 -3.48
C TYR A 14 -3.75 -6.27 -1.99
N TYR A 15 -4.81 -5.93 -1.26
CA TYR A 15 -4.90 -6.13 0.19
C TYR A 15 -6.24 -6.76 0.58
N ASP A 16 -6.18 -7.87 1.32
CA ASP A 16 -7.32 -8.64 1.83
C ASP A 16 -7.38 -8.68 3.37
N GLY A 17 -6.43 -8.02 4.04
CA GLY A 17 -6.32 -7.97 5.49
C GLY A 17 -7.26 -6.95 6.14
N MET A 18 -7.19 -6.89 7.48
CA MET A 18 -7.98 -5.93 8.25
C MET A 18 -7.47 -4.50 8.06
N ILE A 19 -8.37 -3.57 7.76
CA ILE A 19 -8.04 -2.14 7.61
C ILE A 19 -7.97 -1.49 8.99
N ASP A 20 -6.91 -1.83 9.73
CA ASP A 20 -6.67 -1.46 11.12
C ASP A 20 -5.73 -0.27 11.30
N GLY A 21 -5.10 0.19 10.22
CA GLY A 21 -4.09 1.24 10.24
C GLY A 21 -2.72 0.78 10.75
N ILE A 22 -2.47 -0.53 10.82
CA ILE A 22 -1.20 -1.09 11.27
C ILE A 22 -0.38 -1.55 10.05
N ILE A 23 0.90 -1.16 10.04
CA ILE A 23 1.85 -1.68 9.04
C ILE A 23 2.35 -3.03 9.54
N GLY A 24 1.70 -4.09 9.08
CA GLY A 24 2.12 -5.47 9.28
C GLY A 24 2.65 -6.12 8.00
N PRO A 25 3.07 -7.40 8.08
CA PRO A 25 3.58 -8.14 6.93
C PRO A 25 2.63 -8.16 5.72
N GLN A 26 1.31 -8.25 5.96
CA GLN A 26 0.31 -8.20 4.90
C GLN A 26 0.25 -6.82 4.22
N THR A 27 0.36 -5.74 4.99
CA THR A 27 0.38 -4.37 4.45
C THR A 27 1.64 -4.16 3.59
N CYS A 28 2.80 -4.61 4.08
CA CYS A 28 4.06 -4.55 3.31
C CYS A 28 3.99 -5.38 2.02
N ALA A 29 3.46 -6.61 2.07
CA ALA A 29 3.30 -7.44 0.89
C ALA A 29 2.38 -6.81 -0.17
N ALA A 30 1.27 -6.20 0.27
CA ALA A 30 0.35 -5.49 -0.61
C ALA A 30 0.99 -4.25 -1.25
N ILE A 31 1.79 -3.50 -0.49
CA ILE A 31 2.56 -2.37 -1.00
C ILE A 31 3.56 -2.87 -2.06
N SER A 32 4.33 -3.91 -1.76
CA SER A 32 5.30 -4.46 -2.71
C SER A 32 4.66 -4.98 -4.00
N ALA A 33 3.48 -5.62 -3.90
CA ALA A 33 2.75 -6.09 -5.07
C ALA A 33 2.23 -4.92 -5.93
N TYR A 34 1.71 -3.87 -5.28
CA TYR A 34 1.31 -2.64 -5.96
C TYR A 34 2.51 -1.97 -6.65
N GLU A 35 3.64 -1.84 -5.95
CA GLU A 35 4.87 -1.25 -6.47
C GLU A 35 5.39 -2.00 -7.69
N SER A 36 5.45 -3.34 -7.59
CA SER A 36 5.90 -4.21 -8.68
C SER A 36 5.01 -4.05 -9.91
N THR A 37 3.68 -4.02 -9.73
CA THR A 37 2.74 -3.87 -10.85
C THR A 37 2.85 -2.49 -11.52
N HIS A 38 3.18 -1.45 -10.74
CA HIS A 38 3.24 -0.07 -11.22
C HIS A 38 4.65 0.40 -11.62
N ASN A 39 5.60 -0.54 -11.78
CA ASN A 39 7.01 -0.29 -12.08
C ASN A 39 7.65 0.76 -11.13
N LEU A 40 7.30 0.68 -9.85
CA LEU A 40 7.91 1.46 -8.79
C LEU A 40 9.09 0.71 -8.20
N VAL A 41 9.93 1.43 -7.46
CA VAL A 41 10.94 0.80 -6.60
C VAL A 41 10.18 -0.01 -5.55
N VAL A 42 10.39 -1.33 -5.56
CA VAL A 42 9.73 -2.25 -4.63
C VAL A 42 10.50 -2.23 -3.33
N ASP A 43 10.06 -1.42 -2.37
CA ASP A 43 10.63 -1.36 -1.02
C ASP A 43 9.63 -1.84 0.06
N GLY A 44 8.35 -2.05 -0.31
CA GLY A 44 7.31 -2.55 0.60
C GLY A 44 7.00 -1.59 1.74
N THR A 45 7.43 -0.33 1.63
CA THR A 45 7.41 0.65 2.69
C THR A 45 6.43 1.77 2.34
N LEU A 46 5.67 2.21 3.34
CA LEU A 46 4.79 3.35 3.18
C LEU A 46 5.62 4.64 3.14
N ASN A 47 5.96 5.08 1.93
CA ASN A 47 6.77 6.27 1.67
C ASN A 47 5.94 7.38 0.98
N ALA A 48 6.48 8.60 0.94
CA ALA A 48 5.78 9.75 0.34
C ALA A 48 5.53 9.58 -1.17
N GLN A 49 6.37 8.82 -1.87
CA GLN A 49 6.20 8.54 -3.30
C GLN A 49 4.98 7.63 -3.54
N LEU A 50 4.81 6.59 -2.71
CA LEU A 50 3.65 5.71 -2.72
C LEU A 50 2.37 6.50 -2.46
N LEU A 51 2.38 7.36 -1.42
CA LEU A 51 1.24 8.22 -1.09
C LEU A 51 0.88 9.16 -2.24
N ARG A 52 1.87 9.80 -2.88
CA ARG A 52 1.65 10.64 -4.07
C ARG A 52 1.05 9.85 -5.23
N ARG A 53 1.54 8.64 -5.49
CA ARG A 53 0.99 7.76 -6.54
C ARG A 53 -0.45 7.35 -6.27
N MET A 54 -0.82 7.21 -4.99
CA MET A 54 -2.19 6.90 -4.57
C MET A 54 -3.09 8.13 -4.41
N GLY A 55 -2.57 9.35 -4.58
CA GLY A 55 -3.33 10.59 -4.36
C GLY A 55 -3.65 10.87 -2.87
N LEU A 56 -2.82 10.35 -1.97
CA LEU A 56 -2.98 10.41 -0.51
C LEU A 56 -1.94 11.32 0.18
N ALA A 57 -1.19 12.11 -0.60
CA ALA A 57 -0.15 13.01 -0.11
C ALA A 57 -0.69 14.41 0.22
#